data_AF-A0A9X2K8J1-F1
#
_entry.id   AF-A0A9X2K8J1-F1
#
_cell.length_a   1.000
_cell.length_b   1.000
_cell.length_c   1.000
_cell.angle_alpha   90.00
_cell.angle_beta   90.00
_cell.angle_gamma   90.00
#
_symmetry.space_group_name_H-M   'P 1'
#
loop_
_entity.id
_entity.type
_entity.pdbx_description
1 polymer ?
#
loop_
_entity_poly.entity_id
_entity_poly.type
_entity_poly.pdbx_seq_one_letter_code
_entity_poly.pdbx_strand_id
1 'polypeptide(L)'
;MIKTRRGLIAAIVTLAGVVLAGVTFFVARQPSSTLNDELAAQVTLILEQASPGEHHAHGHSFESGVVCAVEPFGTEPPNAASLIEVRWVYARHMCAITGESPDWAASVRASGPIAVKIDIPPEVRVPKAGAGYPDRVRQLIPERYHTPAFEEFSDDAAIEAARERFALASSTAK
;
A
#
# COMPACT_ATOMS: atom_id res chain seq x y z
N MET A 1 23.76 56.92 -18.42
CA MET A 1 22.73 55.99 -18.93
C MET A 1 22.45 54.91 -17.89
N ILE A 2 21.41 55.10 -17.08
CA ILE A 2 20.97 54.19 -16.01
C ILE A 2 19.97 53.22 -16.65
N LYS A 3 20.43 52.06 -17.13
CA LYS A 3 19.54 51.12 -17.83
C LYS A 3 19.96 49.67 -17.70
N THR A 4 20.21 49.17 -16.48
CA THR A 4 20.53 47.72 -16.31
C THR A 4 20.14 47.12 -14.97
N ARG A 5 20.25 47.83 -13.84
CA ARG A 5 20.02 47.19 -12.52
C ARG A 5 18.56 46.83 -12.23
N ARG A 6 17.59 47.68 -12.61
CA ARG A 6 16.17 47.43 -12.35
C ARG A 6 15.60 46.30 -13.20
N GLY A 7 16.05 46.17 -14.45
CA GLY A 7 15.65 45.08 -15.35
C GLY A 7 16.21 43.72 -14.90
N LEU A 8 17.45 43.69 -14.41
CA LEU A 8 18.06 42.48 -13.89
C LEU A 8 17.36 41.96 -12.61
N ILE A 9 17.02 42.87 -11.69
CA ILE A 9 16.30 42.53 -10.45
C ILE A 9 14.90 42.00 -10.79
N ALA A 10 14.18 42.66 -11.70
CA ALA A 10 12.86 42.20 -12.12
C ALA A 10 12.93 40.79 -12.73
N ALA A 11 13.91 40.53 -13.61
CA ALA A 11 14.10 39.22 -14.23
C ALA A 11 14.41 38.11 -13.20
N ILE A 12 15.27 38.38 -12.22
CA ILE A 12 15.61 37.42 -11.15
C ILE A 12 14.39 37.11 -10.28
N VAL A 13 13.61 38.13 -9.91
CA VAL A 13 12.40 37.94 -9.09
C VAL A 13 11.34 37.14 -9.83
N THR A 14 11.12 37.40 -11.13
CA THR A 14 10.20 36.58 -11.94
C THR A 14 10.69 35.15 -12.12
N LEU A 15 11.98 34.94 -12.34
CA LEU A 15 12.52 33.58 -12.52
C LEU A 15 12.45 32.79 -11.21
N ALA A 16 12.80 33.41 -10.09
CA ALA A 16 12.65 32.81 -8.76
C ALA A 16 11.19 32.49 -8.44
N GLY A 17 10.25 33.38 -8.77
CA GLY A 17 8.82 33.14 -8.59
C GLY A 17 8.28 31.97 -9.42
N VAL A 18 8.70 31.86 -10.68
CA VAL A 18 8.30 30.74 -11.57
C VAL A 18 8.90 29.41 -11.10
N VAL A 19 10.16 29.40 -10.65
CA VAL A 19 10.80 28.19 -10.10
C VAL A 19 10.12 27.76 -8.80
N LEU A 20 9.85 28.70 -7.88
CA LEU A 20 9.20 28.39 -6.61
C LEU A 20 7.79 27.84 -6.81
N ALA A 21 7.00 28.45 -7.72
CA ALA A 21 5.67 27.96 -8.08
C ALA A 21 5.71 26.59 -8.79
N GLY A 22 6.73 26.36 -9.63
CA GLY A 22 6.94 25.06 -10.27
C GLY A 22 7.29 23.95 -9.27
N VAL A 23 8.16 24.24 -8.30
CA VAL A 23 8.56 23.28 -7.26
C VAL A 23 7.41 22.95 -6.31
N THR A 24 6.64 23.95 -5.84
CA THR A 24 5.49 23.69 -4.95
C THR A 24 4.40 22.89 -5.66
N PHE A 25 4.18 23.16 -6.95
CA PHE A 25 3.23 22.40 -7.76
C PHE A 25 3.67 20.96 -8.04
N PHE A 26 4.98 20.71 -8.12
CA PHE A 26 5.53 19.36 -8.28
C PHE A 26 5.48 18.55 -6.98
N VAL A 27 5.86 19.18 -5.85
CA VAL A 27 5.81 18.56 -4.52
C VAL A 27 4.36 18.24 -4.12
N ALA A 28 3.41 19.13 -4.39
CA ALA A 28 2.00 18.91 -4.10
C ALA A 28 1.35 17.80 -4.97
N ARG A 29 2.01 17.36 -6.04
CA ARG A 29 1.53 16.30 -6.94
C ARG A 29 2.15 14.94 -6.68
N GLN A 30 3.20 14.85 -5.86
CA GLN A 30 3.65 13.53 -5.41
C GLN A 30 2.73 13.09 -4.26
N PRO A 31 2.07 11.92 -4.34
CA PRO A 31 1.56 11.31 -3.12
C PRO A 31 2.74 11.27 -2.14
N SER A 32 2.57 11.82 -0.93
CA SER A 32 3.66 11.82 0.03
C SER A 32 4.05 10.37 0.24
N SER A 33 5.30 10.02 -0.04
CA SER A 33 5.82 8.67 0.22
C SER A 33 5.46 8.25 1.66
N THR A 34 5.50 9.21 2.58
CA THR A 34 5.02 9.09 3.96
C THR A 34 3.59 8.58 4.11
N LEU A 35 2.60 9.08 3.35
CA LEU A 35 1.22 8.59 3.45
C LEU A 35 1.12 7.14 2.96
N ASN A 36 1.79 6.79 1.86
CA ASN A 36 1.80 5.42 1.37
C ASN A 36 2.47 4.47 2.37
N ASP A 37 3.57 4.89 3.00
CA ASP A 37 4.26 4.11 4.04
C ASP A 37 3.35 3.90 5.28
N GLU A 38 2.66 4.96 5.71
CA GLU A 38 1.71 4.90 6.83
C GLU A 38 0.53 3.98 6.52
N LEU A 39 -0.04 4.06 5.30
CA LEU A 39 -1.11 3.18 4.85
C LEU A 39 -0.65 1.73 4.72
N ALA A 40 0.55 1.49 4.21
CA ALA A 40 1.15 0.16 4.13
C ALA A 40 1.30 -0.45 5.52
N ALA A 41 1.82 0.31 6.49
CA ALA A 41 1.95 -0.12 7.87
C ALA A 41 0.58 -0.41 8.53
N GLN A 42 -0.41 0.48 8.33
CA GLN A 42 -1.75 0.30 8.88
C GLN A 42 -2.45 -0.93 8.30
N VAL A 43 -2.40 -1.14 7.00
CA VAL A 43 -3.00 -2.30 6.35
C VAL A 43 -2.26 -3.58 6.75
N THR A 44 -0.92 -3.55 6.87
CA THR A 44 -0.14 -4.69 7.39
C THR A 44 -0.64 -5.09 8.77
N LEU A 45 -0.81 -4.13 9.68
CA LEU A 45 -1.32 -4.38 11.02
C LEU A 45 -2.72 -5.00 11.01
N ILE A 46 -3.63 -4.47 10.17
CA ILE A 46 -5.01 -5.01 10.03
C ILE A 46 -4.96 -6.47 9.56
N LEU A 47 -4.12 -6.80 8.58
CA LEU A 47 -4.01 -8.15 8.04
C LEU A 47 -3.37 -9.13 9.02
N GLU A 48 -2.30 -8.73 9.70
CA GLU A 48 -1.57 -9.59 10.65
C GLU A 48 -2.33 -9.79 11.98
N GLN A 49 -3.26 -8.89 12.33
CA GLN A 49 -4.11 -9.01 13.52
C GLN A 49 -5.50 -9.62 13.25
N ALA A 50 -5.83 -9.92 12.00
CA ALA A 50 -7.09 -10.57 11.66
C ALA A 50 -7.18 -11.94 12.36
N SER A 51 -8.37 -12.26 12.87
CA SER A 51 -8.63 -13.53 13.54
C SER A 51 -8.60 -14.70 12.54
N PRO A 52 -8.38 -15.95 13.01
CA PRO A 52 -8.48 -17.14 12.16
C PRO A 52 -9.84 -17.23 11.44
N GLY A 53 -10.93 -16.79 12.07
CA GLY A 53 -12.26 -16.74 11.45
C GLY A 53 -12.35 -15.75 10.29
N GLU A 54 -11.69 -14.59 10.41
CA GLU A 54 -11.58 -13.61 9.32
C GLU A 54 -10.71 -14.15 8.18
N HIS A 55 -9.58 -14.79 8.48
CA HIS A 55 -8.78 -15.48 7.48
C HIS A 55 -9.57 -16.61 6.76
N HIS A 56 -10.40 -17.35 7.49
CA HIS A 56 -11.27 -18.38 6.94
C HIS A 56 -12.33 -17.84 5.99
N ALA A 57 -12.96 -16.70 6.34
CA ALA A 57 -13.94 -16.04 5.49
C ALA A 57 -13.37 -15.62 4.13
N HIS A 58 -12.04 -15.49 4.02
CA HIS A 58 -11.33 -15.16 2.79
C HIS A 58 -10.74 -16.38 2.06
N GLY A 59 -11.05 -17.60 2.51
CA GLY A 59 -10.67 -18.84 1.84
C GLY A 59 -9.40 -19.49 2.38
N HIS A 60 -9.00 -19.15 3.61
CA HIS A 60 -7.82 -19.73 4.25
C HIS A 60 -8.17 -20.52 5.52
N SER A 61 -7.91 -21.82 5.56
CA SER A 61 -8.13 -22.64 6.76
C SER A 61 -6.81 -22.91 7.48
N PHE A 62 -6.39 -22.02 8.37
CA PHE A 62 -5.26 -22.25 9.26
C PHE A 62 -5.50 -21.57 10.62
N GLU A 63 -4.96 -22.16 11.68
CA GLU A 63 -5.00 -21.61 13.05
C GLU A 63 -3.78 -20.71 13.35
N SER A 64 -2.83 -20.67 12.43
CA SER A 64 -1.56 -19.96 12.56
C SER A 64 -1.69 -18.46 12.24
N GLY A 65 -0.73 -17.65 12.70
CA GLY A 65 -0.65 -16.25 12.30
C GLY A 65 -0.18 -16.09 10.84
N VAL A 66 -0.38 -14.91 10.29
CA VAL A 66 0.22 -14.50 9.00
C VAL A 66 1.23 -13.38 9.21
N VAL A 67 2.21 -13.30 8.31
CA VAL A 67 3.10 -12.14 8.18
C VAL A 67 2.98 -11.61 6.76
N CYS A 68 2.74 -10.31 6.62
CA CYS A 68 2.36 -9.70 5.35
C CYS A 68 3.34 -8.59 4.93
N ALA A 69 3.62 -8.52 3.63
CA ALA A 69 4.10 -7.33 2.94
C ALA A 69 2.91 -6.68 2.21
N VAL A 70 2.82 -5.34 2.25
CA VAL A 70 1.71 -4.58 1.67
C VAL A 70 2.24 -3.39 0.89
N GLU A 71 1.67 -3.16 -0.28
CA GLU A 71 2.01 -2.02 -1.13
C GLU A 71 0.72 -1.36 -1.65
N PRO A 72 0.34 -0.20 -1.11
CA PRO A 72 -0.82 0.57 -1.56
C PRO A 72 -0.62 1.11 -2.98
N PHE A 73 -1.67 1.04 -3.80
CA PHE A 73 -1.69 1.60 -5.16
C PHE A 73 -2.85 2.57 -5.40
N GLY A 74 -3.72 2.76 -4.41
CA GLY A 74 -4.81 3.71 -4.52
C GLY A 74 -5.60 3.90 -3.23
N THR A 75 -6.33 5.00 -3.17
CA THR A 75 -7.21 5.34 -2.03
C THR A 75 -8.59 5.84 -2.50
N GLU A 76 -9.55 5.86 -1.58
CA GLU A 76 -10.83 6.58 -1.67
C GLU A 76 -11.00 7.50 -0.45
N PRO A 77 -11.25 8.81 -0.61
CA PRO A 77 -11.28 9.55 -1.87
C PRO A 77 -9.93 9.52 -2.61
N PRO A 78 -9.93 9.63 -3.95
CA PRO A 78 -8.68 9.73 -4.68
C PRO A 78 -7.94 11.02 -4.28
N ASN A 79 -6.61 10.96 -4.23
CA ASN A 79 -5.73 12.06 -3.83
C ASN A 79 -5.91 12.52 -2.37
N ALA A 80 -6.36 11.63 -1.48
CA ALA A 80 -6.27 11.88 -0.04
C ALA A 80 -4.84 12.29 0.32
N ALA A 81 -4.70 13.35 1.13
CA ALA A 81 -3.42 13.93 1.53
C ALA A 81 -3.01 13.51 2.95
N SER A 82 -3.90 12.83 3.68
CA SER A 82 -3.66 12.36 5.04
C SER A 82 -4.46 11.09 5.36
N LEU A 83 -4.02 10.34 6.37
CA LEU A 83 -4.68 9.12 6.83
C LEU A 83 -6.15 9.34 7.19
N ILE A 84 -6.49 10.47 7.82
CA ILE A 84 -7.85 10.75 8.31
C ILE A 84 -8.86 10.95 7.19
N GLU A 85 -8.41 11.24 5.97
CA GLU A 85 -9.27 11.40 4.80
C GLU A 85 -9.59 10.05 4.15
N VAL A 86 -8.71 9.06 4.31
CA VAL A 86 -8.78 7.76 3.64
C VAL A 86 -9.89 6.90 4.23
N ARG A 87 -10.82 6.48 3.38
CA ARG A 87 -11.91 5.55 3.69
C ARG A 87 -11.62 4.14 3.20
N TRP A 88 -11.02 4.03 2.02
CA TRP A 88 -10.57 2.77 1.45
C TRP A 88 -9.11 2.88 1.01
N VAL A 89 -8.37 1.82 1.28
CA VAL A 89 -7.05 1.55 0.71
C VAL A 89 -7.18 0.40 -0.26
N TYR A 90 -6.66 0.58 -1.47
CA TYR A 90 -6.48 -0.47 -2.45
C TYR A 90 -5.00 -0.79 -2.49
N ALA A 91 -4.66 -2.03 -2.15
CA ALA A 91 -3.28 -2.44 -1.98
C ALA A 91 -3.07 -3.83 -2.56
N ARG A 92 -1.83 -4.13 -2.93
CA ARG A 92 -1.39 -5.49 -3.17
C ARG A 92 -0.80 -6.01 -1.87
N HIS A 93 -1.04 -7.27 -1.54
CA HIS A 93 -0.41 -7.92 -0.41
C HIS A 93 0.32 -9.20 -0.83
N MET A 94 1.28 -9.59 -0.02
CA MET A 94 1.88 -10.93 0.01
C MET A 94 1.93 -11.36 1.47
N CYS A 95 1.13 -12.34 1.85
CA CYS A 95 1.10 -12.88 3.21
C CYS A 95 1.64 -14.31 3.21
N ALA A 96 2.53 -14.60 4.16
CA ALA A 96 3.07 -15.91 4.45
C ALA A 96 2.42 -16.46 5.73
N ILE A 97 1.97 -17.72 5.68
CA ILE A 97 1.39 -18.41 6.84
C ILE A 97 2.53 -18.91 7.73
N THR A 98 2.51 -18.54 9.01
CA THR A 98 3.49 -18.97 10.00
C THR A 98 3.19 -20.39 10.52
N GLY A 99 4.14 -21.02 11.22
CA GLY A 99 3.88 -22.27 11.97
C GLY A 99 3.92 -23.57 11.15
N GLU A 100 3.67 -23.53 9.84
CA GLU A 100 3.81 -24.73 8.97
C GLU A 100 5.27 -25.02 8.60
N SER A 101 6.08 -23.98 8.39
CA SER A 101 7.50 -24.07 8.07
C SER A 101 8.23 -22.84 8.62
N PRO A 102 9.46 -22.99 9.16
CA PRO A 102 10.29 -21.86 9.54
C PRO A 102 10.99 -21.18 8.34
N ASP A 103 10.96 -21.81 7.16
CA ASP A 103 11.53 -21.25 5.94
C ASP A 103 10.50 -20.40 5.21
N TRP A 104 10.78 -19.09 5.10
CA TRP A 104 9.98 -18.15 4.33
C TRP A 104 9.72 -18.67 2.91
N ALA A 105 10.74 -19.21 2.22
CA ALA A 105 10.64 -19.67 0.85
C ALA A 105 9.58 -20.78 0.68
N ALA A 106 9.51 -21.67 1.67
CA ALA A 106 8.60 -22.82 1.70
C ALA A 106 7.22 -22.53 2.31
N SER A 107 7.00 -21.33 2.86
CA SER A 107 5.69 -20.97 3.42
C SER A 107 4.59 -20.97 2.35
N VAL A 108 3.39 -21.40 2.73
CA VAL A 108 2.18 -21.20 1.92
C VAL A 108 1.89 -19.71 1.90
N ARG A 109 1.65 -19.17 0.70
CA ARG A 109 1.45 -17.74 0.49
C ARG A 109 0.09 -17.43 -0.13
N ALA A 110 -0.46 -16.31 0.30
CA ALA A 110 -1.60 -15.65 -0.34
C ALA A 110 -1.16 -14.28 -0.85
N SER A 111 -1.41 -13.98 -2.12
CA SER A 111 -1.09 -12.68 -2.70
C SER A 111 -2.13 -12.22 -3.71
N GLY A 112 -2.18 -10.89 -3.89
CA GLY A 112 -3.05 -10.24 -4.86
C GLY A 112 -3.55 -8.88 -4.40
N PRO A 113 -4.39 -8.21 -5.21
CA PRO A 113 -5.07 -6.99 -4.83
C PRO A 113 -6.15 -7.23 -3.78
N ILE A 114 -6.25 -6.30 -2.85
CA ILE A 114 -7.29 -6.23 -1.81
C ILE A 114 -7.87 -4.82 -1.72
N ALA A 115 -9.05 -4.71 -1.13
CA ALA A 115 -9.62 -3.45 -0.69
C ALA A 115 -9.83 -3.49 0.82
N VAL A 116 -9.30 -2.49 1.52
CA VAL A 116 -9.38 -2.39 2.97
C VAL A 116 -10.10 -1.11 3.34
N LYS A 117 -11.22 -1.23 4.05
CA LYS A 117 -11.91 -0.08 4.64
C LYS A 117 -11.23 0.30 5.94
N ILE A 118 -10.80 1.56 6.04
CA ILE A 118 -10.21 2.11 7.26
C ILE A 118 -11.35 2.63 8.13
N ASP A 119 -11.88 1.74 8.98
CA ASP A 119 -13.03 1.99 9.88
C ASP A 119 -12.85 1.22 11.19
N ILE A 120 -13.78 1.34 12.14
CA ILE A 120 -13.78 0.61 13.40
C ILE A 120 -15.06 -0.23 13.52
N PRO A 121 -14.99 -1.57 13.35
CA PRO A 121 -13.82 -2.37 12.98
C PRO A 121 -13.41 -2.20 11.50
N PRO A 122 -12.15 -2.50 11.14
CA PRO A 122 -11.73 -2.46 9.75
C PRO A 122 -12.43 -3.56 8.93
N GLU A 123 -12.60 -3.33 7.63
CA GLU A 123 -13.20 -4.32 6.73
C GLU A 123 -12.19 -4.69 5.64
N VAL A 124 -11.82 -5.97 5.54
CA VAL A 124 -10.95 -6.48 4.48
C VAL A 124 -11.80 -7.20 3.44
N ARG A 125 -11.58 -6.86 2.17
CA ARG A 125 -12.21 -7.54 1.03
C ARG A 125 -11.14 -8.15 0.15
N VAL A 126 -11.26 -9.46 -0.06
CA VAL A 126 -10.34 -10.25 -0.89
C VAL A 126 -11.13 -10.84 -2.07
N PRO A 127 -10.65 -10.70 -3.31
CA PRO A 127 -11.28 -11.34 -4.45
C PRO A 127 -11.09 -12.86 -4.37
N LYS A 128 -12.18 -13.62 -4.45
CA LYS A 128 -12.12 -15.10 -4.42
C LYS A 128 -11.20 -15.64 -5.52
N ALA A 129 -10.32 -16.58 -5.18
CA ALA A 129 -9.41 -17.22 -6.14
C ALA A 129 -10.15 -18.11 -7.18
N GLY A 130 -9.43 -18.53 -8.23
CA GLY A 130 -9.92 -19.48 -9.25
C GLY A 130 -10.50 -18.83 -10.52
N ALA A 131 -11.23 -19.60 -11.33
CA ALA A 131 -11.77 -19.14 -12.61
C ALA A 131 -12.58 -17.83 -12.46
N GLY A 132 -12.37 -16.87 -13.39
CA GLY A 132 -12.99 -15.54 -13.32
C GLY A 132 -12.35 -14.58 -12.29
N TYR A 133 -11.16 -14.88 -11.79
CA TYR A 133 -10.43 -14.01 -10.85
C TYR A 133 -10.29 -12.57 -11.34
N PRO A 134 -9.88 -12.29 -12.60
CA PRO A 134 -9.74 -10.92 -13.08
C PRO A 134 -11.04 -10.11 -12.99
N ASP A 135 -12.18 -10.73 -13.27
CA ASP A 135 -13.47 -10.03 -13.22
C ASP A 135 -13.88 -9.68 -11.78
N ARG A 136 -13.57 -10.56 -10.82
CA ARG A 136 -13.80 -10.29 -9.38
C ARG A 136 -12.89 -9.19 -8.86
N VAL A 137 -11.63 -9.14 -9.31
CA VAL A 137 -10.74 -8.01 -9.01
C VAL A 137 -11.37 -6.71 -9.53
N ARG A 138 -11.86 -6.68 -10.78
CA ARG A 138 -12.49 -5.49 -11.36
C ARG A 138 -13.80 -5.07 -10.71
N GLN A 139 -14.54 -6.01 -10.13
CA GLN A 139 -15.75 -5.72 -9.35
C GLN A 139 -15.43 -5.09 -7.99
N LEU A 140 -14.29 -5.46 -7.40
CA LEU A 140 -13.86 -4.99 -6.09
C LEU A 140 -13.11 -3.66 -6.15
N ILE A 141 -12.21 -3.53 -7.12
CA ILE A 141 -11.30 -2.39 -7.27
C ILE A 141 -11.91 -1.35 -8.22
N PRO A 142 -11.90 -0.05 -7.88
CA PRO A 142 -12.36 1.00 -8.78
C PRO A 142 -11.66 0.98 -10.14
N GLU A 143 -12.40 1.30 -11.21
CA GLU A 143 -11.92 1.26 -12.60
C GLU A 143 -10.58 1.98 -12.81
N ARG A 144 -10.43 3.16 -12.17
CA ARG A 144 -9.20 3.97 -12.22
C ARG A 144 -7.95 3.24 -11.71
N TYR A 145 -8.09 2.16 -10.95
CA TYR A 145 -7.01 1.36 -10.40
C TYR A 145 -6.97 -0.07 -10.96
N HIS A 146 -7.70 -0.38 -12.03
CA HIS A 146 -7.67 -1.73 -12.61
C HIS A 146 -6.27 -2.12 -13.11
N THR A 147 -5.56 -1.23 -13.81
CA THR A 147 -4.19 -1.51 -14.25
C THR A 147 -3.25 -1.80 -13.09
N PRO A 148 -3.09 -0.91 -12.08
CA PRO A 148 -2.17 -1.18 -10.97
C PRO A 148 -2.58 -2.39 -10.11
N ALA A 149 -3.87 -2.76 -10.07
CA ALA A 149 -4.32 -3.96 -9.36
C ALA A 149 -3.81 -5.29 -9.97
N PHE A 150 -3.36 -5.28 -11.22
CA PHE A 150 -2.76 -6.45 -11.89
C PHE A 150 -1.24 -6.36 -12.05
N GLU A 151 -0.60 -5.31 -11.52
CA GLU A 151 0.85 -5.21 -11.49
C GLU A 151 1.45 -6.13 -10.42
N GLU A 152 2.70 -6.53 -10.63
CA GLU A 152 3.45 -7.34 -9.67
C GLU A 152 3.85 -6.52 -8.45
N PHE A 153 4.19 -7.22 -7.36
CA PHE A 153 4.71 -6.58 -6.15
C PHE A 153 6.12 -6.03 -6.41
N SER A 154 6.34 -4.74 -6.15
CA SER A 154 7.59 -4.05 -6.49
C SER A 154 8.36 -3.53 -5.29
N ASP A 155 7.75 -3.46 -4.11
CA ASP A 155 8.43 -3.02 -2.90
C ASP A 155 9.25 -4.16 -2.24
N ASP A 156 10.48 -4.33 -2.72
CA ASP A 156 11.43 -5.30 -2.16
C ASP A 156 11.70 -5.07 -0.66
N ALA A 157 11.67 -3.82 -0.20
CA ALA A 157 11.92 -3.51 1.21
C ALA A 157 10.79 -4.00 2.11
N ALA A 158 9.53 -3.88 1.66
CA ALA A 158 8.39 -4.45 2.36
C ALA A 158 8.46 -6.00 2.43
N ILE A 159 8.93 -6.65 1.36
CA ILE A 159 9.14 -8.11 1.32
C ILE A 159 10.22 -8.52 2.32
N GLU A 160 11.38 -7.85 2.31
CA GLU A 160 12.47 -8.19 3.24
C GLU A 160 12.09 -7.92 4.70
N ALA A 161 11.39 -6.82 4.99
CA ALA A 161 10.85 -6.59 6.32
C ALA A 161 9.93 -7.74 6.75
N ALA A 162 9.02 -8.20 5.87
CA ALA A 162 8.12 -9.31 6.15
C ALA A 162 8.89 -10.62 6.38
N ARG A 163 9.97 -10.87 5.63
CA ARG A 163 10.86 -12.02 5.85
C ARG A 163 11.48 -12.00 7.24
N GLU A 164 11.96 -10.84 7.70
CA GLU A 164 12.54 -10.68 9.05
C GLU A 164 11.50 -10.96 10.14
N ARG A 165 10.29 -10.39 10.04
CA ARG A 165 9.19 -10.66 10.99
C ARG A 165 8.79 -12.13 11.00
N PHE A 166 8.75 -12.78 9.84
CA PHE A 166 8.44 -14.20 9.74
C PHE A 166 9.48 -15.08 10.43
N ALA A 167 10.77 -14.76 10.25
CA ALA A 167 11.86 -15.46 10.93
C ALA A 167 11.75 -15.33 12.46
N LEU A 168 11.41 -14.13 12.94
CA LEU A 168 11.17 -13.89 14.37
C LEU A 168 9.97 -14.71 14.88
N ALA A 169 8.82 -14.63 14.22
CA ALA A 169 7.62 -15.38 14.60
C ALA A 169 7.85 -16.90 14.61
N SER A 170 8.58 -17.42 13.62
CA SER A 170 8.92 -18.84 13.51
C SER A 170 9.94 -19.30 14.56
N SER A 171 10.76 -18.40 15.09
CA SER A 171 11.70 -18.69 16.17
C SER A 171 11.04 -18.77 17.54
N THR A 172 9.97 -18.00 17.77
CA THR A 172 9.22 -17.97 19.04
C THR A 172 8.23 -19.13 19.17
N ALA A 173 7.84 -19.77 18.07
CA ALA A 173 6.94 -20.92 18.06
C ALA A 173 7.63 -22.27 18.38
N LYS A 174 8.95 -22.28 18.59
CA LYS A 174 9.73 -23.44 19.05
C LYS A 174 9.81 -23.48 20.57
#